data_AF-A0A1Q6QYF9-F1
#
_entry.id   AF-A0A1Q6QYF9-F1
#
_cell.length_a   1.000
_cell.length_b   1.000
_cell.length_c   1.000
_cell.angle_alpha   90.00
_cell.angle_beta   90.00
_cell.angle_gamma   90.00
#
_symmetry.space_group_name_H-M   'P 1'
#
loop_
_entity.id
_entity.type
_entity.pdbx_description
1 polymer ?
#
loop_
_entity_poly.entity_id
_entity_poly.type
_entity_poly.pdbx_seq_one_letter_code
_entity_poly.pdbx_strand_id
1 'polypeptide(L)'
;MVNFREVNDDDILKDWLMFREDTLLCQLSDEDYKHGLNFDKFCERILRNVSKDNMQFVQSQFDKLYDDFMRYLDYWNEKYYRNGFVDWVQLISRNLNN
;
A
#
# COMPACT_ATOMS: atom_id res chain seq x y z
N MET A 1 -23.41 -15.12 -3.63
CA MET A 1 -23.21 -13.67 -3.83
C MET A 1 -21.76 -13.40 -3.54
N VAL A 2 -21.01 -12.78 -4.45
CA VAL A 2 -19.58 -12.50 -4.26
C VAL A 2 -19.43 -11.48 -3.13
N ASN A 3 -18.51 -11.73 -2.18
CA ASN A 3 -18.21 -10.79 -1.10
C ASN A 3 -17.11 -9.83 -1.55
N PHE A 4 -17.48 -8.60 -1.93
CA PHE A 4 -16.52 -7.59 -2.36
C PHE A 4 -15.58 -7.08 -1.26
N ARG A 5 -15.83 -7.43 0.01
CA ARG A 5 -14.92 -7.08 1.12
C ARG A 5 -13.69 -8.00 1.19
N GLU A 6 -13.72 -9.14 0.49
CA GLU A 6 -12.67 -10.15 0.53
C GLU A 6 -12.16 -10.46 -0.88
N VAL A 7 -10.88 -10.82 -0.97
CA VAL A 7 -10.27 -11.28 -2.22
C VAL A 7 -10.83 -12.66 -2.58
N ASN A 8 -11.11 -12.88 -3.86
CA ASN A 8 -11.65 -14.14 -4.38
C ASN A 8 -11.12 -14.44 -5.80
N ASP A 9 -11.52 -15.58 -6.36
CA ASP A 9 -11.00 -16.06 -7.65
C ASP A 9 -11.46 -15.20 -8.85
N ASP A 10 -12.65 -14.60 -8.78
CA ASP A 10 -13.24 -13.73 -9.82
C ASP A 10 -13.35 -12.27 -9.32
N ASP A 11 -12.21 -11.67 -8.97
CA ASP A 11 -12.15 -10.42 -8.21
C ASP A 11 -11.90 -9.16 -9.07
N ILE A 12 -13.00 -8.60 -9.57
CA ILE A 12 -12.99 -7.35 -10.33
C ILE A 12 -12.40 -6.15 -9.58
N LEU A 13 -12.46 -6.12 -8.24
CA LEU A 13 -11.86 -5.03 -7.47
C LEU A 13 -10.34 -5.15 -7.44
N LYS A 14 -9.82 -6.38 -7.41
CA LYS A 14 -8.37 -6.64 -7.53
C LYS A 14 -7.85 -6.22 -8.90
N ASP A 15 -8.53 -6.65 -9.96
CA ASP A 15 -8.18 -6.26 -11.33
C ASP A 15 -8.20 -4.74 -11.51
N TRP A 16 -9.20 -4.07 -10.93
CA TRP A 16 -9.27 -2.61 -10.95
C TRP A 16 -8.13 -1.95 -10.17
N LEU A 17 -7.79 -2.46 -8.98
CA LEU A 17 -6.67 -1.93 -8.20
C LEU A 17 -5.34 -2.10 -8.95
N MET A 18 -5.08 -3.26 -9.54
CA MET A 18 -3.88 -3.49 -10.37
C MET A 18 -3.84 -2.54 -11.58
N PHE A 19 -4.97 -2.38 -12.28
CA PHE A 19 -5.05 -1.43 -13.39
C PHE A 19 -4.75 0.01 -12.93
N ARG A 20 -5.24 0.42 -11.75
CA ARG A 20 -4.97 1.74 -11.18
C ARG A 20 -3.52 1.90 -10.76
N GLU A 21 -2.90 0.85 -10.25
CA GLU A 21 -1.46 0.84 -9.94
C GLU A 21 -0.65 1.08 -11.22
N ASP A 22 -0.90 0.28 -12.26
CA ASP A 22 -0.18 0.36 -13.54
C ASP A 22 -0.36 1.69 -14.28
N THR A 23 -1.56 2.28 -14.20
CA THR A 23 -1.92 3.47 -15.02
C THR A 23 -1.92 4.78 -14.26
N LEU A 24 -2.22 4.78 -12.96
CA LEU A 24 -2.46 6.01 -12.17
C LEU A 24 -1.28 6.37 -11.27
N LEU A 25 -0.45 5.41 -10.83
CA LEU A 25 0.84 5.76 -10.20
C LEU A 25 1.78 6.48 -11.19
N CYS A 26 1.52 6.36 -12.49
CA CYS A 26 2.16 7.18 -13.52
C CYS A 26 1.69 8.65 -13.55
N GLN A 27 0.72 9.05 -12.72
CA GLN A 27 0.11 10.39 -12.68
C GLN A 27 0.33 11.14 -11.36
N LEU A 28 1.30 10.71 -10.53
CA LEU A 28 1.63 11.39 -9.28
C LEU A 28 1.99 12.86 -9.52
N SER A 29 1.46 13.73 -8.67
CA SER A 29 1.77 15.16 -8.69
C SER A 29 3.03 15.47 -7.87
N ASP A 30 3.60 16.66 -8.07
CA ASP A 30 4.71 17.16 -7.25
C ASP A 30 4.38 17.18 -5.74
N GLU A 31 3.10 17.32 -5.38
CA GLU A 31 2.68 17.26 -3.98
C GLU A 31 2.73 15.84 -3.45
N ASP A 32 2.28 14.85 -4.22
CA ASP A 32 2.29 13.44 -3.81
C ASP A 32 3.71 12.95 -3.51
N TYR A 33 4.70 13.37 -4.32
CA TYR A 33 6.10 13.04 -4.09
C TYR A 33 6.65 13.59 -2.76
N LYS A 34 6.09 14.66 -2.20
CA LYS A 34 6.51 15.20 -0.89
C LYS A 34 6.09 14.31 0.28
N HIS A 35 5.05 13.50 0.09
CA HIS A 35 4.55 12.56 1.09
C HIS A 35 5.18 11.17 0.95
N GLY A 36 6.14 11.00 0.03
CA GLY A 36 6.90 9.77 -0.16
C GLY A 36 7.73 9.38 1.06
N LEU A 37 7.98 8.08 1.22
CA LEU A 37 8.80 7.56 2.30
C LEU A 37 10.26 7.98 2.14
N ASN A 38 10.80 8.67 3.13
CA ASN A 38 12.23 9.02 3.20
C ASN A 38 13.12 7.86 3.68
N PHE A 39 12.71 6.60 3.42
CA PHE A 39 13.30 5.40 4.02
C PHE A 39 14.81 5.29 3.77
N ASP A 40 15.23 5.37 2.50
CA ASP A 40 16.65 5.26 2.11
C ASP A 40 17.52 6.30 2.81
N LYS A 41 17.03 7.53 2.93
CA LYS A 41 17.74 8.63 3.61
C LYS A 41 17.97 8.32 5.10
N PHE A 42 17.02 7.67 5.76
CA PHE A 42 17.20 7.24 7.15
C PHE A 42 18.17 6.06 7.24
N CYS A 43 18.04 5.06 6.37
CA CYS A 43 18.96 3.92 6.30
C CYS A 43 20.41 4.36 6.08
N GLU A 44 20.66 5.27 5.14
CA GLU A 44 21.99 5.83 4.90
C GLU A 44 22.58 6.49 6.15
N ARG A 45 21.80 7.33 6.84
CA ARG A 45 22.24 8.02 8.06
C ARG A 45 22.60 7.04 9.16
N ILE A 46 21.82 5.97 9.31
CA ILE A 46 22.09 4.94 10.31
C ILE A 46 23.34 4.15 9.90
N LEU A 47 23.41 3.63 8.67
CA LEU A 47 24.52 2.81 8.19
C LEU A 47 25.88 3.52 8.26
N ARG A 48 25.93 4.85 8.03
CA ARG A 48 27.16 5.65 8.20
C ARG A 48 27.72 5.64 9.63
N ASN A 49 26.90 5.32 10.62
CA ASN A 49 27.27 5.26 12.04
C ASN A 49 27.42 3.82 12.56
N VAL A 50 27.24 2.81 11.70
CA VAL A 50 27.42 1.39 12.04
C VAL A 50 28.86 0.98 11.75
N SER A 51 29.44 0.12 12.59
CA SER A 51 30.77 -0.46 12.33
C SER A 51 30.75 -1.29 11.05
N LYS A 52 31.88 -1.34 10.32
CA LYS A 52 31.98 -2.08 9.05
C LYS A 52 31.56 -3.56 9.19
N ASP A 53 31.91 -4.18 10.31
CA ASP A 53 31.59 -5.59 10.59
C ASP A 53 30.09 -5.86 10.74
N ASN A 54 29.32 -4.86 11.19
CA ASN A 54 27.87 -4.99 11.40
C ASN A 54 27.05 -4.42 10.23
N MET A 55 27.68 -3.77 9.26
CA MET A 55 26.99 -3.04 8.19
C MET A 55 26.08 -3.96 7.36
N GLN A 56 26.58 -5.13 6.95
CA GLN A 56 25.79 -6.10 6.19
C GLN A 56 24.58 -6.62 6.97
N PHE A 57 24.77 -6.90 8.26
CA PHE A 57 23.68 -7.35 9.12
C PHE A 57 22.60 -6.27 9.22
N VAL A 58 22.98 -5.03 9.55
CA VAL A 58 22.01 -3.93 9.71
C VAL A 58 21.28 -3.64 8.39
N GLN A 59 21.98 -3.65 7.26
CA GLN A 59 21.35 -3.50 5.94
C GLN A 59 20.29 -4.58 5.70
N SER A 60 20.60 -5.86 5.99
CA SER A 60 19.62 -6.94 5.86
C SER A 60 18.38 -6.79 6.76
N GLN A 61 18.51 -6.10 7.90
CA GLN A 61 17.36 -5.82 8.76
C GLN A 61 16.51 -4.69 8.20
N PHE A 62 17.13 -3.69 7.56
CA PHE A 62 16.39 -2.64 6.86
C PHE A 62 15.59 -3.21 5.70
N ASP A 63 16.18 -4.08 4.88
CA ASP A 63 15.47 -4.71 3.77
C ASP A 63 14.24 -5.49 4.28
N LYS A 64 14.41 -6.30 5.33
CA LYS A 64 13.30 -7.02 5.96
C LYS A 64 12.23 -6.10 6.53
N LEU A 65 12.63 -5.02 7.18
CA LEU A 65 11.70 -4.05 7.75
C LEU A 65 10.92 -3.34 6.66
N TYR A 66 11.57 -2.96 5.57
CA TYR A 66 10.94 -2.35 4.42
C TYR A 66 9.92 -3.29 3.77
N ASP A 67 10.33 -4.53 3.50
CA ASP A 67 9.46 -5.55 2.90
C ASP A 67 8.25 -5.88 3.80
N ASP A 68 8.44 -5.95 5.11
CA ASP A 68 7.33 -6.14 6.05
C ASP A 68 6.39 -4.94 6.09
N PHE A 69 6.95 -3.74 6.12
CA PHE A 69 6.18 -2.50 6.12
C PHE A 69 5.37 -2.31 4.82
N MET A 70 5.96 -2.59 3.67
CA MET A 70 5.25 -2.50 2.39
C MET A 70 4.13 -3.52 2.28
N ARG A 71 4.39 -4.79 2.64
CA ARG A 71 3.33 -5.81 2.69
C ARG A 71 2.19 -5.44 3.64
N TYR A 72 2.52 -4.82 4.79
CA TYR A 72 1.51 -4.29 5.70
C TYR A 72 0.67 -3.19 5.03
N LEU A 73 1.32 -2.19 4.42
CA LEU A 73 0.63 -1.10 3.75
C LEU A 73 -0.27 -1.60 2.62
N ASP A 74 0.22 -2.48 1.75
CA ASP A 74 -0.53 -3.03 0.63
C ASP A 74 -1.80 -3.73 1.11
N TYR A 75 -1.67 -4.63 2.09
CA TYR A 75 -2.80 -5.36 2.65
C TYR A 75 -3.85 -4.43 3.27
N TRP A 76 -3.42 -3.46 4.10
CA TRP A 76 -4.35 -2.57 4.78
C TRP A 76 -4.99 -1.55 3.85
N ASN A 77 -4.25 -1.04 2.85
CA ASN A 77 -4.80 -0.14 1.83
C ASN A 77 -5.86 -0.84 0.99
N GLU A 78 -5.58 -2.06 0.52
CA GLU A 78 -6.57 -2.85 -0.21
C GLU A 78 -7.81 -3.14 0.66
N LYS A 79 -7.59 -3.55 1.92
CA LYS A 79 -8.69 -3.81 2.86
C LYS A 79 -9.52 -2.56 3.13
N TYR A 80 -8.88 -1.41 3.33
CA TYR A 80 -9.57 -0.13 3.53
C TYR A 80 -10.40 0.25 2.29
N TYR A 81 -9.80 0.16 1.10
CA TYR A 81 -10.46 0.48 -0.16
C TYR A 81 -11.69 -0.40 -0.40
N ARG A 82 -11.55 -1.72 -0.23
CA ARG A 82 -12.67 -2.67 -0.39
C ARG A 82 -13.80 -2.37 0.58
N ASN A 83 -13.48 -2.11 1.85
CA ASN A 83 -14.51 -1.83 2.83
C ASN A 83 -15.24 -0.51 2.54
N GLY A 84 -14.49 0.55 2.22
CA GLY A 84 -15.05 1.84 1.84
C GLY A 84 -15.91 1.77 0.57
N PHE A 85 -15.49 1.00 -0.44
CA PHE A 85 -16.29 0.79 -1.65
C PHE A 85 -17.64 0.15 -1.34
N VAL A 86 -17.65 -0.93 -0.55
CA VAL A 86 -18.92 -1.61 -0.21
C VAL A 86 -19.80 -0.71 0.65
N ASP A 87 -19.24 0.01 1.63
CA ASP A 87 -20.00 0.96 2.46
C ASP A 87 -20.65 2.05 1.60
N TRP A 88 -19.93 2.56 0.61
CA TRP A 88 -20.44 3.57 -0.31
C TRP A 88 -21.59 3.05 -1.19
N VAL A 89 -21.45 1.85 -1.76
CA VAL A 89 -22.53 1.22 -2.55
C VAL A 89 -23.78 1.02 -1.70
N GLN A 90 -23.62 0.58 -0.44
CA GLN A 90 -24.73 0.40 0.49
C GLN A 90 -25.41 1.74 0.82
N LEU A 91 -24.63 2.80 1.02
CA LEU A 91 -25.15 4.14 1.27
C LEU A 91 -26.03 4.62 0.10
N ILE A 92 -25.55 4.48 -1.13
CA ILE A 92 -26.33 4.88 -2.32
C ILE A 92 -27.58 4.03 -2.45
N SER A 93 -27.46 2.70 -2.32
CA SER A 93 -28.59 1.78 -2.46
C SER A 93 -29.70 2.10 -1.46
N ARG A 94 -29.33 2.48 -0.23
CA ARG A 94 -30.30 2.91 0.79
C ARG A 94 -31.02 4.21 0.43
N ASN A 95 -30.31 5.17 -0.16
CA ASN A 95 -30.91 6.45 -0.57
C ASN A 95 -31.82 6.31 -1.80
N LEU A 96 -31.53 5.38 -2.72
CA LEU A 96 -32.35 5.14 -3.91
C LEU A 96 -33.64 4.34 -3.62
N ASN A 97 -33.66 3.58 -2.53
CA ASN A 97 -34.81 2.76 -2.12
C ASN A 97 -35.75 3.49 -1.12
N ASN A 98 -35.48 4.76 -0.82
CA ASN A 98 -36.34 5.66 -0.02
C ASN A 98 -37.02 6.68 -0.92
#